data_AF-A0A7K3DE30-F1
#
_entry.id   AF-A0A7K3DE30-F1
#
_cell.length_a   1.000
_cell.length_b   1.000
_cell.length_c   1.000
_cell.angle_alpha   90.00
_cell.angle_beta   90.00
_cell.angle_gamma   90.00
#
_symmetry.space_group_name_H-M   'P 1'
#
loop_
_entity.id
_entity.type
_entity.pdbx_description
1 polymer ?
#
loop_
_entity_poly.entity_id
_entity_poly.type
_entity_poly.pdbx_seq_one_letter_code
_entity_poly.pdbx_strand_id
1 'polypeptide(L)'
;EADWRRPVRFRRATVLDTAWARWREAEIHAVDLDAGRRPRDWPVEFARHALDFLADRAPAGSRLLLRASDDAYALTLGTTGPTVEVSGPVRDLAAWMAGRSTDGRLSTTGSRLPELGPWPPDPAD
;
A
#
# COMPACT_ATOMS: atom_id res chain seq x y z
N GLU A 1 16.61 -20.05 -9.02
CA GLU A 1 15.82 -19.67 -7.83
C GLU A 1 16.66 -19.28 -6.61
N ALA A 2 17.70 -20.04 -6.22
CA ALA A 2 18.54 -19.72 -5.05
C ALA A 2 19.17 -18.32 -5.09
N ASP A 3 19.54 -17.84 -6.28
CA ASP A 3 20.16 -16.53 -6.49
C ASP A 3 19.30 -15.35 -6.04
N TRP A 4 17.97 -15.46 -6.14
CA TRP A 4 17.03 -14.43 -5.69
C TRP A 4 17.04 -14.23 -4.17
N ARG A 5 17.44 -15.24 -3.41
CA ARG A 5 17.53 -15.21 -1.94
C ARG A 5 18.90 -14.77 -1.44
N ARG A 6 19.86 -14.45 -2.32
CA ARG A 6 21.17 -13.95 -1.88
C ARG A 6 21.03 -12.63 -1.14
N PRO A 7 21.77 -12.43 -0.03
CA PRO A 7 21.69 -11.20 0.74
C PRO A 7 22.34 -10.03 0.00
N VAL A 8 21.83 -8.83 0.23
CA VAL A 8 22.39 -7.56 -0.24
C VAL A 8 22.60 -6.61 0.94
N ARG A 9 23.47 -5.61 0.77
CA ARG A 9 23.70 -4.58 1.81
C ARG A 9 22.52 -3.63 1.94
N PHE A 10 21.82 -3.35 0.83
CA PHE A 10 20.66 -2.47 0.82
C PHE A 10 19.57 -3.03 1.74
N ARG A 11 19.27 -2.31 2.83
CA ARG A 11 18.26 -2.66 3.84
C ARG A 11 18.38 -4.08 4.41
N ARG A 12 19.59 -4.64 4.44
CA ARG A 12 19.88 -6.03 4.86
C ARG A 12 18.93 -7.07 4.22
N ALA A 13 18.52 -6.82 2.98
CA ALA A 13 17.48 -7.58 2.32
C ALA A 13 18.07 -8.67 1.39
N THR A 14 17.23 -9.28 0.57
CA THR A 14 17.63 -10.18 -0.52
C THR A 14 17.64 -9.47 -1.88
N VAL A 15 18.24 -10.11 -2.90
CA VAL A 15 18.14 -9.62 -4.29
C VAL A 15 16.68 -9.44 -4.72
N LEU A 16 15.79 -10.36 -4.36
CA LEU A 16 14.36 -10.26 -4.69
C LEU A 16 13.70 -9.03 -4.08
N ASP A 17 14.02 -8.70 -2.83
CA ASP A 17 13.47 -7.52 -2.16
C ASP A 17 13.84 -6.22 -2.88
N THR A 18 15.01 -6.16 -3.52
CA THR A 18 15.40 -5.01 -4.33
C THR A 18 14.53 -4.85 -5.58
N ALA A 19 14.10 -5.97 -6.19
CA ALA A 19 13.17 -5.94 -7.32
C ALA A 19 11.79 -5.45 -6.89
N TRP A 20 11.29 -5.92 -5.75
CA TRP A 20 10.04 -5.44 -5.16
C TRP A 20 10.08 -3.97 -4.76
N ALA A 21 11.20 -3.52 -4.19
CA ALA A 21 11.43 -2.11 -3.91
C ALA A 21 11.42 -1.29 -5.20
N ARG A 22 12.17 -1.73 -6.22
CA ARG A 22 12.25 -1.00 -7.49
C ARG A 22 10.90 -0.92 -8.21
N TRP A 23 10.06 -1.96 -8.11
CA TRP A 23 8.72 -1.93 -8.67
C TRP A 23 7.85 -0.84 -8.01
N ARG A 24 7.87 -0.74 -6.67
CA ARG A 24 7.19 0.34 -5.94
C ARG A 24 7.69 1.71 -6.34
N GLU A 25 9.01 1.90 -6.36
CA GLU A 25 9.63 3.16 -6.78
C GLU A 25 9.18 3.57 -8.18
N ALA A 26 9.19 2.63 -9.14
CA ALA A 26 8.85 2.94 -10.53
C ALA A 26 7.37 3.31 -10.70
N GLU A 27 6.45 2.53 -10.13
CA GLU A 27 5.01 2.74 -10.31
C GLU A 27 4.50 3.96 -9.53
N ILE A 28 4.98 4.17 -8.30
CA ILE A 28 4.58 5.32 -7.47
C ILE A 28 5.15 6.60 -8.06
N HIS A 29 6.44 6.63 -8.39
CA HIS A 29 7.05 7.86 -8.90
C HIS A 29 6.67 8.17 -10.34
N ALA A 30 6.17 7.19 -11.11
CA ALA A 30 5.52 7.50 -12.39
C ALA A 30 4.25 8.35 -12.20
N VAL A 31 3.47 8.10 -11.14
CA VAL A 31 2.33 8.94 -10.76
C VAL A 31 2.82 10.28 -10.21
N ASP A 32 3.82 10.28 -9.33
CA ASP A 32 4.34 11.52 -8.72
C ASP A 32 4.96 12.47 -9.77
N LEU A 33 5.50 11.94 -10.88
CA LEU A 33 6.05 12.73 -11.98
C LEU A 33 4.98 13.57 -12.70
N ASP A 34 3.70 13.26 -12.53
CA ASP A 34 2.55 13.94 -13.15
C ASP A 34 2.64 14.06 -14.68
N ALA A 35 3.24 13.05 -15.32
CA ALA A 35 3.40 12.96 -16.78
C ALA A 35 2.22 12.21 -17.46
N GLY A 36 1.02 12.33 -16.88
CA GLY A 36 -0.20 11.68 -17.40
C GLY A 36 -0.44 10.24 -16.92
N ARG A 37 0.41 9.70 -16.04
CA ARG A 37 0.16 8.43 -15.32
C ARG A 37 -0.61 8.72 -14.03
N ARG A 38 -1.64 7.92 -13.76
CA ARG A 38 -2.49 8.04 -12.57
C ARG A 38 -2.65 6.68 -11.86
N PRO A 39 -3.08 6.65 -10.59
CA PRO A 39 -3.31 5.40 -9.87
C PRO A 39 -4.18 4.37 -10.60
N ARG A 40 -5.21 4.81 -11.34
CA ARG A 40 -6.06 3.93 -12.18
C ARG A 40 -5.29 3.15 -13.24
N ASP A 41 -4.10 3.61 -13.61
CA ASP A 41 -3.25 2.99 -14.62
C ASP A 41 -2.30 1.94 -14.01
N TRP A 42 -2.26 1.78 -12.69
CA TRP A 42 -1.47 0.73 -12.05
C TRP A 42 -1.99 -0.67 -12.41
N PRO A 43 -1.13 -1.69 -12.54
CA PRO A 43 -1.57 -3.08 -12.53
C PRO A 43 -2.31 -3.45 -11.23
N VAL A 44 -3.28 -4.37 -11.26
CA VAL A 44 -3.99 -4.80 -10.03
C VAL A 44 -3.01 -5.47 -9.06
N GLU A 45 -2.09 -6.25 -9.61
CA GLU A 45 -1.02 -6.94 -8.90
C GLU A 45 -0.12 -5.95 -8.16
N PHE A 46 0.17 -4.81 -8.80
CA PHE A 46 0.90 -3.74 -8.16
C PHE A 46 0.12 -3.12 -7.01
N ALA A 47 -1.17 -2.82 -7.21
CA ALA A 47 -2.01 -2.23 -6.16
C ALA A 47 -2.08 -3.14 -4.92
N ARG A 48 -2.25 -4.46 -5.11
CA ARG A 48 -2.22 -5.44 -4.02
C ARG A 48 -0.86 -5.51 -3.32
N HIS A 49 0.23 -5.59 -4.10
CA HIS A 49 1.60 -5.56 -3.57
C HIS A 49 1.89 -4.30 -2.74
N ALA A 50 1.44 -3.14 -3.21
CA ALA A 50 1.58 -1.88 -2.49
C ALA A 50 0.77 -1.90 -1.19
N LEU A 51 -0.48 -2.37 -1.21
CA LEU A 51 -1.32 -2.48 -0.02
C LEU A 51 -0.70 -3.37 1.06
N ASP A 52 -0.14 -4.52 0.67
CA ASP A 52 0.52 -5.44 1.60
C ASP A 52 1.79 -4.81 2.19
N PHE A 53 2.62 -4.16 1.37
CA PHE A 53 3.80 -3.44 1.86
C PHE A 53 3.44 -2.28 2.81
N LEU A 54 2.32 -1.61 2.56
CA LEU A 54 1.87 -0.43 3.31
C LEU A 54 1.01 -0.78 4.54
N ALA A 55 0.85 -2.06 4.85
CA ALA A 55 0.06 -2.55 5.99
C ALA A 55 0.44 -1.87 7.32
N ASP A 56 1.73 -1.61 7.55
CA ASP A 56 2.26 -0.96 8.76
C ASP A 56 1.85 0.50 8.91
N ARG A 57 1.22 1.10 7.88
CA ARG A 57 0.64 2.44 7.96
C ARG A 57 -0.73 2.47 8.62
N ALA A 58 -1.31 1.32 8.97
CA ALA A 58 -2.59 1.27 9.66
C ALA A 58 -2.52 2.07 10.98
N PRO A 59 -3.52 2.92 11.28
CA PRO A 59 -3.50 3.75 12.48
C PRO A 59 -3.52 2.91 13.77
N ALA A 60 -2.60 3.19 14.69
CA ALA A 60 -2.55 2.55 15.99
C ALA A 60 -3.86 2.78 16.78
N GLY A 61 -4.28 1.79 17.57
CA GLY A 61 -5.49 1.87 18.39
C GLY A 61 -6.81 1.68 17.63
N SER A 62 -6.76 1.27 16.36
CA SER A 62 -7.94 0.89 15.57
C SER A 62 -7.65 -0.34 14.71
N ARG A 63 -8.71 -1.00 14.26
CA ARG A 63 -8.65 -2.03 13.21
C ARG A 63 -9.08 -1.39 11.89
N LEU A 64 -8.19 -1.32 10.91
CA LEU A 64 -8.50 -0.79 9.58
C LEU A 64 -8.87 -1.94 8.65
N LEU A 65 -10.13 -2.00 8.22
CA LEU A 65 -10.58 -2.94 7.20
C LEU A 65 -10.52 -2.27 5.83
N LEU A 66 -9.65 -2.75 4.95
CA LEU A 66 -9.59 -2.37 3.55
C LEU A 66 -10.48 -3.33 2.75
N ARG A 67 -11.41 -2.80 1.96
CA ARG A 67 -12.31 -3.60 1.11
C ARG A 67 -12.38 -3.04 -0.30
N ALA A 68 -11.81 -3.76 -1.26
CA ALA A 68 -11.94 -3.39 -2.66
C ALA A 68 -13.39 -3.57 -3.16
N SER A 69 -13.85 -2.65 -4.00
CA SER A 69 -15.18 -2.72 -4.64
C SER A 69 -15.15 -3.33 -6.04
N ASP A 70 -13.98 -3.37 -6.67
CA ASP A 70 -13.72 -3.83 -8.04
C ASP A 70 -12.81 -5.06 -8.10
N ASP A 71 -12.44 -5.60 -6.93
CA ASP A 71 -11.51 -6.70 -6.77
C ASP A 71 -11.89 -7.54 -5.54
N ALA A 72 -11.41 -8.79 -5.47
CA ALA A 72 -11.64 -9.66 -4.31
C ALA A 72 -10.81 -9.28 -3.06
N TYR A 73 -9.91 -8.28 -3.17
CA TYR A 73 -9.05 -7.85 -2.07
C TYR A 73 -9.85 -7.35 -0.87
N ALA A 74 -9.62 -7.99 0.28
CA ALA A 74 -10.04 -7.50 1.58
C ALA A 74 -8.99 -7.86 2.63
N LEU A 75 -8.58 -6.89 3.46
CA LEU A 75 -7.58 -7.09 4.50
C LEU A 75 -7.94 -6.28 5.75
N THR A 76 -7.90 -6.93 6.92
CA THR A 76 -8.01 -6.23 8.21
C THR A 76 -6.62 -6.03 8.79
N LEU A 77 -6.27 -4.78 9.07
CA LEU A 77 -4.99 -4.35 9.65
C LEU A 77 -5.21 -3.88 11.09
N GLY A 78 -4.20 -4.07 11.94
CA GLY A 78 -4.29 -3.78 13.37
C GLY A 78 -5.06 -4.86 14.15
N THR A 79 -4.82 -4.93 15.46
CA THR A 79 -5.32 -6.01 16.32
C THR A 79 -6.26 -5.53 17.42
N THR A 80 -6.29 -4.22 17.70
CA THR A 80 -7.01 -3.65 18.84
C THR A 80 -7.85 -2.43 18.42
N GLY A 81 -8.92 -2.17 19.17
CA GLY A 81 -9.77 -0.99 18.97
C GLY A 81 -10.95 -1.18 18.01
N PRO A 82 -11.73 -0.10 17.78
CA PRO A 82 -12.89 -0.13 16.89
C PRO A 82 -12.45 -0.40 15.45
N THR A 83 -13.33 -1.05 14.68
CA THR A 83 -13.10 -1.29 13.26
C THR A 83 -13.58 -0.11 12.44
N VAL A 84 -12.71 0.43 11.60
CA VAL A 84 -13.05 1.39 10.55
C VAL A 84 -12.88 0.69 9.20
N GLU A 85 -13.95 0.55 8.44
CA GLU A 85 -13.87 0.05 7.07
C GLU A 85 -13.61 1.24 6.13
N VAL A 86 -12.66 1.06 5.20
CA VAL A 86 -12.45 1.94 4.06
C VAL A 86 -12.61 1.11 2.78
N SER A 87 -13.46 1.57 1.88
CA SER A 87 -13.81 0.84 0.65
C SER A 87 -13.78 1.70 -0.60
N GLY A 88 -13.49 1.07 -1.73
CA GLY A 88 -13.38 1.71 -3.05
C GLY A 88 -12.54 0.84 -4.00
N PRO A 89 -12.20 1.34 -5.21
CA PRO A 89 -11.35 0.61 -6.13
C PRO A 89 -9.99 0.24 -5.51
N VAL A 90 -9.47 -0.95 -5.79
CA VAL A 90 -8.22 -1.45 -5.17
C VAL A 90 -7.03 -0.50 -5.39
N ARG A 91 -7.00 0.17 -6.54
CA ARG A 91 -5.97 1.16 -6.90
C ARG A 91 -6.09 2.45 -6.10
N ASP A 92 -7.32 2.88 -5.82
CA ASP A 92 -7.58 4.06 -4.97
C ASP A 92 -7.24 3.74 -3.51
N LEU A 93 -7.54 2.53 -3.03
CA LEU A 93 -7.09 2.07 -1.71
C LEU A 93 -5.56 2.09 -1.62
N ALA A 94 -4.87 1.57 -2.64
CA ALA A 94 -3.40 1.59 -2.70
C ALA A 94 -2.85 3.01 -2.74
N ALA A 95 -3.44 3.91 -3.52
CA ALA A 95 -3.01 5.31 -3.63
C ALA A 95 -3.17 6.05 -2.30
N TRP A 96 -4.32 5.89 -1.65
CA TRP A 96 -4.55 6.45 -0.32
C TRP A 96 -3.56 5.89 0.71
N MET A 97 -3.39 4.57 0.77
CA MET A 97 -2.39 3.92 1.63
C MET A 97 -0.96 4.36 1.30
N ALA A 98 -0.68 4.81 0.07
CA ALA A 98 0.61 5.38 -0.33
C ALA A 98 0.73 6.90 -0.01
N GLY A 99 -0.31 7.52 0.54
CA GLY A 99 -0.36 8.95 0.83
C GLY A 99 -0.49 9.82 -0.43
N ARG A 100 -1.01 9.28 -1.53
CA ARG A 100 -1.26 9.98 -2.79
C ARG A 100 -2.75 10.28 -2.95
N SER A 101 -3.06 11.21 -3.86
CA SER A 101 -4.43 11.44 -4.29
C SER A 101 -5.01 10.21 -4.97
N THR A 102 -6.29 9.96 -4.73
CA THR A 102 -7.07 8.92 -5.40
C THR A 102 -7.73 9.47 -6.67
N ASP A 103 -8.02 8.60 -7.62
CA ASP A 103 -8.77 8.96 -8.83
C ASP A 103 -10.28 8.94 -8.58
N GLY A 104 -10.74 8.00 -7.74
CA GLY A 104 -12.11 7.90 -7.24
C GLY A 104 -12.26 8.35 -5.79
N ARG A 105 -13.51 8.37 -5.31
CA ARG A 105 -13.82 8.61 -3.89
C ARG A 105 -13.76 7.29 -3.11
N LEU A 106 -13.04 7.28 -2.00
CA LEU A 106 -13.13 6.22 -1.00
C LEU A 106 -14.30 6.48 -0.04
N SER A 107 -14.98 5.40 0.34
CA SER A 107 -16.01 5.38 1.38
C SER A 107 -15.40 4.91 2.70
N THR A 108 -15.95 5.37 3.83
CA THR A 108 -15.52 4.94 5.16
C THR A 108 -16.71 4.84 6.11
N THR A 109 -16.65 3.90 7.05
CA THR A 109 -17.62 3.84 8.17
C THR A 109 -17.33 4.83 9.28
N GLY A 110 -16.13 5.45 9.27
CA GLY A 110 -15.77 6.55 10.15
C GLY A 110 -16.31 7.90 9.64
N SER A 111 -16.16 8.96 10.44
CA SER A 111 -16.55 10.32 10.05
C SER A 111 -15.65 10.93 8.96
N ARG A 112 -14.42 10.43 8.85
CA ARG A 112 -13.44 10.75 7.79
C ARG A 112 -12.50 9.58 7.57
N LEU A 113 -11.74 9.61 6.49
CA LEU A 113 -10.64 8.64 6.29
C LEU A 113 -9.65 8.76 7.47
N PRO A 114 -9.20 7.63 8.05
CA PRO A 114 -8.20 7.66 9.11
C PRO A 114 -6.90 8.31 8.65
N GLU A 115 -6.21 8.95 9.60
CA GLU A 115 -4.84 9.42 9.36
C GLU A 115 -3.90 8.22 9.41
N LEU A 116 -3.14 8.03 8.34
CA LEU A 116 -2.22 6.91 8.21
C LEU A 116 -0.93 7.15 9.00
N GLY A 117 -0.34 6.08 9.51
CA GLY A 117 0.99 6.07 10.09
C GLY A 117 2.09 6.48 9.10
N PRO A 118 3.33 6.61 9.59
CA PRO A 118 4.49 6.92 8.74
C PRO A 118 4.69 5.85 7.68
N TRP A 119 5.42 6.18 6.61
CA TRP A 119 5.83 5.18 5.63
C TRP A 119 6.59 4.04 6.32
N PRO A 120 6.37 2.76 5.94
CA PRO A 120 7.05 1.64 6.56
C PRO A 120 8.56 1.88 6.54
N PRO A 121 9.22 1.83 7.70
CA PRO A 121 10.66 2.03 7.73
C PRO A 121 11.33 0.96 6.88
N ASP A 122 12.51 1.28 6.34
CA ASP A 122 13.45 0.26 5.89
C ASP A 122 13.52 -0.79 6.99
N PRO A 123 13.43 -2.10 6.70
CA PRO A 123 13.52 -3.12 7.75
C PRO A 123 14.78 -2.83 8.58
N ALA A 124 14.53 -2.30 9.77
CA ALA A 124 15.53 -2.03 10.77
C ALA A 124 15.79 -3.38 11.44
N ASP A 125 17.08 -3.67 11.61
CA ASP A 125 17.67 -4.82 12.32
C ASP A 125 16.72 -5.75 13.09
#